data_AF-A0A139D1W0-F1
#
_entry.id   AF-A0A139D1W0-F1
#
_cell.length_a   1.000
_cell.length_b   1.000
_cell.length_c   1.000
_cell.angle_alpha   90.00
_cell.angle_beta   90.00
_cell.angle_gamma   90.00
#
_symmetry.space_group_name_H-M   'P 1'
#
loop_
_entity.id
_entity.type
_entity.pdbx_description
1 polymer ?
#
loop_
_entity_poly.entity_id
_entity_poly.type
_entity_poly.pdbx_seq_one_letter_code
_entity_poly.pdbx_strand_id
1 'polypeptide(L)'
;DRVMYSPVYYPADYGYLEETLADDGDPLDAMVLTTFPTFPGCIITAKVIGMLIMEDEKGRDEKIFSVPEHDPRFRNTNTLYDLEEHLLKEYEHFFSVYKNLEEKKVDIIGWAGIEEAFEVIEEAKKAYQKNN
;
A
#
# COMPACT_ATOMS: atom_id res chain seq x y z
N ASP A 1 -8.34 3.27 14.07
CA ASP A 1 -9.17 2.35 13.27
C ASP A 1 -10.67 2.62 13.48
N ARG A 2 -11.53 2.23 12.53
CA ARG A 2 -13.00 2.41 12.52
C ARG A 2 -13.66 1.66 11.35
N VAL A 3 -14.98 1.48 11.39
CA VAL A 3 -15.77 1.10 10.19
C VAL A 3 -15.77 2.27 9.19
N MET A 4 -15.60 1.98 7.89
CA MET A 4 -15.63 3.00 6.84
C MET A 4 -16.98 3.73 6.80
N TYR A 5 -16.93 5.07 6.70
CA TYR A 5 -18.15 5.89 6.67
C TYR A 5 -18.84 5.82 5.31
N SER A 6 -18.07 5.58 4.25
CA SER A 6 -18.54 5.33 2.89
C SER A 6 -18.79 3.83 2.67
N PRO A 7 -19.77 3.44 1.81
CA PRO A 7 -20.03 2.05 1.45
C PRO A 7 -18.99 1.52 0.45
N VAL A 8 -17.71 1.61 0.81
CA VAL A 8 -16.56 1.14 0.05
C VAL A 8 -15.87 0.02 0.83
N TYR A 9 -15.02 -0.75 0.16
CA TYR A 9 -14.21 -1.79 0.75
C TYR A 9 -12.78 -1.69 0.22
N TYR A 10 -11.81 -2.17 1.00
CA TYR A 10 -10.43 -2.23 0.53
C TYR A 10 -10.34 -3.16 -0.70
N PRO A 11 -9.79 -2.68 -1.81
CA PRO A 11 -9.78 -3.43 -3.08
C PRO A 11 -8.72 -4.56 -3.14
N ALA A 12 -7.86 -4.68 -2.13
CA ALA A 12 -6.98 -5.83 -1.94
C ALA A 12 -6.65 -6.00 -0.45
N ASP A 13 -5.86 -7.02 -0.11
CA ASP A 13 -5.39 -7.20 1.26
C ASP A 13 -4.46 -6.05 1.65
N TYR A 14 -4.69 -5.50 2.84
CA TYR A 14 -3.98 -4.34 3.38
C TYR A 14 -3.33 -4.70 4.71
N GLY A 15 -2.10 -4.27 4.90
CA GLY A 15 -1.31 -4.49 6.10
C GLY A 15 -0.08 -3.60 6.12
N TYR A 16 0.99 -4.06 6.73
CA TYR A 16 2.23 -3.31 6.88
C TYR A 16 3.45 -4.23 6.75
N LEU A 17 4.63 -3.65 6.52
CA LEU A 17 5.90 -4.37 6.54
C LEU A 17 6.44 -4.46 7.97
N GLU A 18 6.76 -5.68 8.41
CA GLU A 18 7.46 -5.88 9.69
C GLU A 18 8.83 -5.19 9.69
N GLU A 19 9.28 -4.77 10.87
CA GLU A 19 10.59 -4.13 11.07
C GLU A 19 10.81 -2.86 10.25
N THR A 20 9.73 -2.09 10.04
CA THR A 20 9.77 -0.77 9.39
C THR A 20 9.15 0.30 10.30
N LEU A 21 9.58 1.54 10.12
CA LEU A 21 9.04 2.73 10.79
C LEU A 21 8.96 3.86 9.78
N ALA A 22 7.74 4.25 9.41
CA ALA A 22 7.47 5.38 8.52
C ALA A 22 7.50 6.72 9.27
N ASP A 23 7.39 7.82 8.52
CA ASP A 23 7.49 9.18 9.04
C ASP A 23 6.35 9.56 10.00
N ASP A 24 5.19 8.91 9.87
CA ASP A 24 4.04 9.10 10.76
C ASP A 24 4.17 8.33 12.09
N GLY A 25 5.24 7.53 12.24
CA GLY A 25 5.54 6.73 13.42
C GLY A 25 4.89 5.34 13.44
N ASP A 26 4.13 4.98 12.40
CA ASP A 26 3.56 3.65 12.22
C ASP A 26 4.47 2.79 11.31
N PRO A 27 4.32 1.45 11.28
CA PRO A 27 4.99 0.62 10.28
C PRO A 27 4.56 0.97 8.85
N LEU A 28 5.45 0.77 7.88
CA LEU A 28 5.20 1.14 6.49
C LEU A 28 4.04 0.33 5.90
N ASP A 29 3.04 1.05 5.38
CA ASP A 29 1.82 0.47 4.81
C ASP A 29 2.09 -0.33 3.52
N ALA A 30 1.35 -1.42 3.35
CA ALA A 30 1.40 -2.22 2.14
C ALA A 30 0.07 -2.82 1.72
N MET A 31 -0.08 -2.92 0.41
CA MET A 31 -1.14 -3.66 -0.26
C MET A 31 -0.56 -4.88 -0.97
N VAL A 32 -1.25 -6.01 -0.81
CA VAL A 32 -0.95 -7.25 -1.52
C VAL A 32 -2.14 -7.59 -2.40
N LEU A 33 -1.91 -7.55 -3.72
CA LEU A 33 -2.92 -7.90 -4.72
C LEU A 33 -3.15 -9.41 -4.69
N THR A 34 -4.08 -9.86 -3.87
CA THR A 34 -4.47 -11.26 -3.75
C THR A 34 -5.67 -11.57 -4.65
N THR A 35 -5.78 -12.81 -5.13
CA THR A 35 -6.99 -13.23 -5.89
C THR A 35 -8.10 -13.73 -4.99
N PHE A 36 -7.73 -14.24 -3.81
CA PHE A 36 -8.67 -14.55 -2.76
C PHE A 36 -8.17 -13.88 -1.49
N PRO A 37 -9.07 -13.27 -0.70
CA PRO A 37 -8.68 -12.55 0.49
C PRO A 37 -8.03 -13.49 1.49
N THR A 38 -7.02 -12.98 2.19
CA THR A 38 -6.40 -13.64 3.33
C THR A 38 -7.19 -13.35 4.62
N PHE A 39 -6.58 -13.59 5.78
CA PHE A 39 -7.18 -13.30 7.08
C PHE A 39 -6.27 -12.36 7.89
N PRO A 40 -6.84 -11.46 8.72
CA PRO A 40 -6.04 -10.55 9.52
C PRO A 40 -5.01 -11.27 10.41
N GLY A 41 -3.78 -10.76 10.43
CA GLY A 41 -2.67 -11.33 11.20
C GLY A 41 -1.92 -12.48 10.51
N CYS A 42 -2.29 -12.85 9.27
CA CYS A 42 -1.45 -13.74 8.47
C CYS A 42 -0.18 -13.01 7.98
N ILE A 43 0.91 -13.75 7.81
CA ILE A 43 2.13 -13.26 7.17
C ILE A 43 2.17 -13.78 5.74
N ILE A 44 2.42 -12.89 4.79
CA ILE A 44 2.51 -13.21 3.36
C ILE A 44 3.84 -12.73 2.80
N THR A 45 4.55 -13.61 2.10
CA THR A 45 5.71 -13.20 1.29
C THR A 45 5.20 -12.61 -0.01
N ALA A 46 5.54 -11.34 -0.25
CA ALA A 46 5.07 -10.58 -1.40
C ALA A 46 6.23 -9.93 -2.16
N LYS A 47 6.07 -9.83 -3.48
CA LYS A 47 6.98 -9.15 -4.40
C LYS A 47 6.51 -7.73 -4.63
N VAL A 48 7.33 -6.75 -4.30
CA VAL A 48 7.07 -5.32 -4.53
C VAL A 48 7.04 -5.05 -6.04
N ILE A 49 6.02 -4.30 -6.49
CA ILE A 49 5.85 -3.92 -7.90
C ILE A 49 5.81 -2.39 -8.10
N GLY A 50 5.75 -1.62 -7.01
CA GLY A 50 5.79 -0.15 -6.99
C GLY A 50 5.15 0.39 -5.71
N MET A 51 4.74 1.66 -5.72
CA MET A 51 3.99 2.26 -4.61
C MET A 51 3.02 3.35 -5.07
N LEU A 52 2.00 3.61 -4.26
CA LEU A 52 1.13 4.78 -4.38
C LEU A 52 1.59 5.83 -3.36
N ILE A 53 1.78 7.07 -3.81
CA ILE A 53 2.11 8.20 -2.95
C ILE A 53 0.85 9.03 -2.79
N MET A 54 0.42 9.21 -1.54
CA MET A 54 -0.66 10.13 -1.19
C MET A 54 -0.25 11.04 -0.03
N GLU A 55 -1.03 12.09 0.17
CA GLU A 55 -0.89 13.02 1.29
C GLU A 55 -2.24 13.15 2.00
N ASP A 56 -2.24 13.06 3.33
CA ASP A 56 -3.41 13.32 4.16
C ASP A 56 -3.09 14.35 5.26
N GLU A 57 -4.00 14.56 6.22
CA GLU A 57 -3.79 15.54 7.29
C GLU A 57 -2.55 15.31 8.18
N LYS A 58 -1.94 14.12 8.15
CA LYS A 58 -0.72 13.78 8.88
C LYS A 58 0.55 13.96 8.06
N GLY A 59 0.43 14.23 6.76
CA GLY A 59 1.55 14.37 5.84
C GLY A 59 1.56 13.27 4.79
N ARG A 60 2.76 12.94 4.32
CA ARG A 60 2.98 11.97 3.25
C ARG A 60 2.70 10.55 3.76
N ASP A 61 1.99 9.78 2.94
CA ASP A 61 1.52 8.43 3.23
C ASP A 61 1.79 7.54 1.99
N GLU A 62 2.94 6.87 2.00
CA GLU A 62 3.32 5.89 0.99
C GLU A 62 2.71 4.52 1.26
N LYS A 63 2.13 3.93 0.22
CA LYS A 63 1.58 2.57 0.27
C LYS A 63 2.33 1.70 -0.70
N ILE A 64 3.06 0.73 -0.18
CA ILE A 64 3.80 -0.23 -1.01
C ILE A 64 2.79 -1.14 -1.72
N PHE A 65 2.91 -1.26 -3.03
CA PHE A 65 2.10 -2.19 -3.83
C PHE A 65 2.90 -3.43 -4.16
N SER A 66 2.30 -4.59 -3.91
CA SER A 66 2.96 -5.88 -4.05
C SER A 66 1.99 -6.97 -4.51
N VAL A 67 2.54 -8.08 -4.98
CA VAL A 67 1.81 -9.29 -5.37
C VAL A 67 2.33 -10.50 -4.58
N PRO A 68 1.52 -11.54 -4.32
CA PRO A 68 2.00 -12.73 -3.62
C PRO A 68 3.11 -13.44 -4.41
N GLU A 69 4.23 -13.75 -3.75
CA GLU A 69 5.41 -14.36 -4.38
C GLU A 69 5.10 -15.74 -5.00
N HIS A 70 4.24 -16.52 -4.36
CA HIS A 70 3.97 -17.92 -4.72
C HIS A 70 2.66 -18.14 -5.45
N ASP A 71 1.99 -17.07 -5.85
CA ASP A 71 0.75 -17.18 -6.60
C ASP A 71 1.01 -17.17 -8.11
N PRO A 72 0.75 -18.27 -8.84
CA PRO A 72 1.09 -18.39 -10.25
C PRO A 72 0.35 -17.38 -11.14
N ARG A 73 -0.75 -16.78 -10.68
CA ARG A 73 -1.49 -15.76 -11.45
C ARG A 73 -0.69 -14.46 -11.59
N PHE A 74 0.22 -14.18 -10.65
CA PHE A 74 1.06 -12.98 -10.63
C PHE A 74 2.52 -13.23 -11.08
N ARG A 75 2.81 -14.41 -11.65
CA ARG A 75 4.18 -14.79 -12.07
C ARG A 75 4.84 -13.75 -12.98
N ASN A 76 4.06 -13.15 -13.88
CA ASN A 76 4.54 -12.18 -14.85
C ASN A 76 4.31 -10.72 -14.44
N THR A 77 3.77 -10.48 -13.24
CA THR A 77 3.55 -9.13 -12.71
C THR A 77 4.79 -8.71 -11.95
N ASN A 78 5.62 -7.87 -12.55
CA ASN A 78 6.89 -7.42 -11.97
C ASN A 78 6.86 -5.93 -11.64
N THR A 79 6.11 -5.13 -12.39
CA THR A 79 5.95 -3.68 -12.21
C THR A 79 4.46 -3.32 -12.17
N LEU A 80 4.14 -2.10 -11.74
CA LEU A 80 2.78 -1.56 -11.87
C LEU A 80 2.24 -1.60 -13.31
N TYR A 81 3.11 -1.48 -14.32
CA TYR A 81 2.73 -1.49 -15.73
C TYR A 81 2.36 -2.87 -16.28
N ASP A 82 2.59 -3.94 -15.51
CA ASP A 82 2.11 -5.28 -15.83
C ASP A 82 0.65 -5.49 -15.39
N LEU A 83 0.04 -4.51 -14.73
CA LEU A 83 -1.37 -4.50 -14.35
C LEU A 83 -2.22 -3.78 -15.40
N GLU A 84 -3.51 -4.10 -15.43
CA GLU A 84 -4.49 -3.34 -16.21
C GLU A 84 -4.59 -1.90 -15.71
N GLU A 85 -4.54 -0.93 -16.62
CA GLU A 85 -4.57 0.51 -16.26
C GLU A 85 -5.82 0.87 -15.44
N HIS A 86 -6.96 0.23 -15.73
CA HIS A 86 -8.19 0.46 -14.96
C HIS A 86 -8.06 0.03 -13.50
N LEU A 87 -7.31 -1.05 -13.24
CA LEU A 87 -7.10 -1.54 -11.88
C LEU A 87 -6.31 -0.52 -11.05
N LEU A 88 -5.29 0.11 -11.63
CA LEU A 88 -4.57 1.22 -10.97
C LEU A 88 -5.51 2.39 -10.65
N LYS A 89 -6.41 2.75 -11.57
CA LYS A 89 -7.43 3.79 -11.35
C LYS A 89 -8.41 3.43 -10.23
N GLU A 90 -8.79 2.17 -10.09
CA GLU A 90 -9.65 1.72 -8.98
C GLU A 90 -8.95 1.91 -7.62
N TYR A 91 -7.66 1.56 -7.52
CA TYR A 91 -6.86 1.78 -6.31
C TYR A 91 -6.71 3.26 -5.96
N GLU A 92 -6.33 4.11 -6.93
CA GLU A 92 -6.28 5.57 -6.73
C GLU A 92 -7.64 6.11 -6.29
N HIS A 93 -8.72 5.69 -6.95
CA HIS A 93 -10.05 6.17 -6.65
C HIS A 93 -10.46 5.82 -5.23
N PHE A 94 -10.23 4.57 -4.80
CA PHE A 94 -10.50 4.14 -3.43
C PHE A 94 -9.85 5.08 -2.41
N PHE A 95 -8.53 5.30 -2.50
CA PHE A 95 -7.82 6.16 -1.55
C PHE A 95 -8.25 7.64 -1.64
N SER A 96 -8.66 8.11 -2.83
CA SER A 96 -9.16 9.48 -2.99
C SER A 96 -10.54 9.71 -2.36
N VAL A 97 -11.32 8.66 -2.07
CA VAL A 97 -12.71 8.82 -1.60
C VAL A 97 -13.07 8.13 -0.29
N TYR A 98 -12.27 7.17 0.20
CA TYR A 98 -12.64 6.37 1.39
C TYR A 98 -12.84 7.19 2.66
N LYS A 99 -12.16 8.34 2.76
CA LYS A 99 -12.23 9.30 3.89
C LYS A 99 -13.20 10.47 3.67
N ASN A 100 -13.90 10.55 2.53
CA ASN A 100 -14.74 11.72 2.18
C ASN A 100 -15.86 12.01 3.20
N LEU A 101 -16.58 10.98 3.65
CA LEU A 101 -17.66 11.15 4.63
C LEU A 101 -17.15 11.43 6.05
N GLU A 102 -15.84 11.37 6.27
CA GLU A 102 -15.20 11.78 7.51
C GLU A 102 -14.73 13.23 7.47
N GLU A 103 -15.01 13.94 6.38
CA GLU A 103 -14.57 15.33 6.14
C GLU A 103 -13.04 15.47 6.16
N LYS A 104 -12.33 14.40 5.80
CA LYS A 104 -10.87 14.35 5.66
C LYS A 104 -10.49 14.32 4.19
N LYS A 105 -9.49 15.13 3.83
CA LYS A 105 -9.00 15.25 2.46
C LYS A 105 -7.80 14.33 2.27
N VAL A 106 -7.82 13.60 1.17
CA VAL A 106 -6.69 12.82 0.68
C VAL A 106 -6.33 13.34 -0.71
N ASP A 107 -5.07 13.69 -0.91
CA ASP A 107 -4.54 14.09 -2.21
C ASP A 107 -3.65 12.96 -2.77
N ILE A 108 -4.02 12.44 -3.95
CA ILE A 108 -3.20 11.45 -4.66
C ILE A 108 -2.08 12.20 -5.39
N ILE A 109 -0.84 11.91 -5.04
CA ILE A 109 0.34 12.47 -5.71
C ILE A 109 0.65 11.66 -6.98
N GLY A 110 0.52 10.33 -6.90
CA GLY A 110 0.62 9.43 -8.03
C GLY A 110 1.35 8.13 -7.71
N TRP A 111 1.65 7.37 -8.75
CA TRP A 111 2.40 6.12 -8.66
C TRP A 111 3.91 6.35 -8.79
N ALA A 112 4.69 5.54 -8.08
CA ALA A 112 6.13 5.44 -8.23
C ALA A 112 6.59 4.00 -8.46
N GLY A 113 7.77 3.87 -9.08
CA GLY A 113 8.34 2.60 -9.50
C GLY A 113 8.86 1.75 -8.35
N ILE A 114 9.50 0.65 -8.73
CA ILE A 114 10.07 -0.32 -7.79
C ILE A 114 11.26 0.28 -7.08
N GLU A 115 12.10 1.02 -7.81
CA GLU A 115 13.30 1.66 -7.30
C GLU A 115 12.95 2.61 -6.14
N GLU A 116 12.03 3.54 -6.36
CA GLU A 116 11.60 4.48 -5.32
C GLU A 116 10.88 3.78 -4.16
N ALA A 117 10.10 2.72 -4.45
CA ALA A 117 9.46 1.93 -3.39
C ALA A 117 10.51 1.25 -2.49
N PHE A 118 11.58 0.70 -3.05
CA PHE A 118 12.66 0.11 -2.25
C PHE A 118 13.48 1.14 -1.49
N GLU A 119 13.67 2.35 -2.02
CA GLU A 119 14.29 3.45 -1.27
C GLU A 119 13.51 3.75 0.01
N VAL A 120 12.19 3.91 -0.10
CA VAL A 120 11.30 4.14 1.06
C VAL A 120 11.33 2.98 2.05
N ILE A 121 11.30 1.73 1.57
CA ILE A 121 11.39 0.54 2.43
C ILE A 121 12.72 0.52 3.21
N GLU A 122 13.84 0.81 2.55
CA GLU A 122 15.16 0.79 3.19
C GLU A 122 15.34 1.95 4.17
N GLU A 123 14.76 3.11 3.89
CA GLU A 123 14.70 4.22 4.84
C GLU A 123 13.88 3.85 6.08
N ALA A 124 12.70 3.27 5.89
CA ALA A 124 11.83 2.84 6.99
C ALA A 124 12.48 1.75 7.87
N LYS A 125 13.20 0.79 7.26
CA LYS A 125 14.00 -0.20 8.01
C LYS A 125 15.10 0.43 8.84
N LYS A 126 15.85 1.39 8.28
CA LYS A 126 16.91 2.12 9.01
C LYS A 126 16.32 2.91 10.18
N ALA A 127 15.16 3.54 9.98
CA ALA A 127 14.45 4.26 11.03
C ALA A 127 14.02 3.31 12.16
N TYR A 128 13.47 2.13 11.83
CA TYR A 128 13.11 1.11 12.82
C TYR A 128 14.31 0.64 13.63
N GLN A 129 15.45 0.36 12.98
CA GLN A 129 16.69 -0.09 13.64
C GLN A 129 17.31 0.97 14.55
N LYS A 130 17.12 2.26 14.26
CA LYS A 130 17.67 3.35 15.09
C LYS A 130 16.85 3.56 16.37
N ASN A 131 15.58 3.17 16.37
CA ASN A 131 14.64 3.42 17.45
C ASN A 131 14.37 2.18 18.33
N ASN A 132 15.00 1.04 18.03
CA ASN A 132 14.96 -0.20 18.82
C ASN A 132 16.36 -0.65 19.21
#